data_AF-A0A970T623-F1
#
_entry.id   AF-A0A970T623-F1
#
_cell.length_a   1.000
_cell.length_b   1.000
_cell.length_c   1.000
_cell.angle_alpha   90.00
_cell.angle_beta   90.00
_cell.angle_gamma   90.00
#
_symmetry.space_group_name_H-M   'P 1'
#
loop_
_entity.id
_entity.type
_entity.pdbx_description
1 polymer ?
#
loop_
_entity_poly.entity_id
_entity_poly.type
_entity_poly.pdbx_seq_one_letter_code
_entity_poly.pdbx_strand_id
1 'polypeptide(L)'
;MANKQQTYEERVKRILTTASHQEPDRVPVLAMFETWCIGYANGTIREMEEDYEKEIEYYTRPFDDIYADATFGAGLVADTKSAEILGSTAHFTSSDGQTVQHKETCLMEDDEYPELLADLEAYTYNKLVLRKNANLNKTPEENYETMKKLFVHWKKKAEIHARLREILKEKYGIPPMFGNTVRPPLDTIFDFYRGFKGTSMDMRRQKDNLEAAVDALLEMSCELMGIKPETTSVPV
;
A
#
# COMPACT_ATOMS: atom_id res chain seq x y z
N MET A 1 -3.40 -30.97 19.51
CA MET A 1 -3.21 -29.84 18.57
C MET A 1 -2.44 -28.78 19.31
N ALA A 2 -1.35 -28.24 18.76
CA ALA A 2 -0.63 -27.13 19.41
C ALA A 2 -1.59 -25.94 19.62
N ASN A 3 -1.44 -25.24 20.74
CA ASN A 3 -2.19 -24.03 21.02
C ASN A 3 -1.88 -23.00 19.89
N LYS A 4 -2.91 -22.49 19.20
CA LYS A 4 -2.73 -21.58 18.06
C LYS A 4 -2.07 -20.27 18.46
N GLN A 5 -2.33 -19.79 19.67
CA GLN A 5 -1.63 -18.64 20.26
C GLN A 5 -0.12 -18.93 20.43
N GLN A 6 0.23 -20.13 20.92
CA GLN A 6 1.63 -20.56 21.03
C GLN A 6 2.29 -20.66 19.64
N THR A 7 1.57 -21.20 18.64
CA THR A 7 2.07 -21.29 17.26
C THR A 7 2.31 -19.91 16.65
N TYR A 8 1.43 -18.94 16.94
CA TYR A 8 1.58 -17.55 16.51
C TYR A 8 2.85 -16.91 17.09
N GLU A 9 3.04 -17.03 18.40
CA GLU A 9 4.21 -16.48 19.11
C GLU A 9 5.53 -17.10 18.61
N GLU A 10 5.54 -18.41 18.36
CA GLU A 10 6.69 -19.11 17.77
C GLU A 10 7.02 -18.58 16.36
N ARG A 11 6.01 -18.33 15.52
CA ARG A 11 6.19 -17.73 14.18
C ARG A 11 6.71 -16.30 14.26
N VAL A 12 6.13 -15.46 15.12
CA VAL A 12 6.61 -14.09 15.35
C VAL A 12 8.07 -14.10 15.79
N LYS A 13 8.42 -14.95 16.76
CA LYS A 13 9.80 -15.10 17.24
C LYS A 13 10.75 -15.50 16.10
N ARG A 14 10.36 -16.47 15.26
CA ARG A 14 11.16 -16.90 14.10
C ARG A 14 11.42 -15.77 13.12
N ILE A 15 10.38 -14.98 12.82
CA ILE A 15 10.47 -13.84 11.90
C ILE A 15 11.38 -12.76 12.48
N LEU A 16 11.20 -12.37 13.75
CA LEU A 16 12.04 -11.37 14.40
C LEU A 16 13.50 -11.80 14.52
N THR A 17 13.75 -13.09 14.80
CA THR A 17 15.11 -13.65 14.85
C THR A 17 15.79 -13.54 13.48
N THR A 18 15.06 -13.90 12.41
CA THR A 18 15.54 -13.78 11.02
C THR A 18 15.81 -12.32 10.64
N ALA A 19 14.87 -11.41 10.92
CA ALA A 19 15.00 -9.98 10.64
C ALA A 19 16.13 -9.31 11.45
N SER A 20 16.52 -9.91 12.59
CA SER A 20 17.64 -9.45 13.43
C SER A 20 18.99 -10.09 13.03
N HIS A 21 19.05 -10.75 11.86
CA HIS A 21 20.25 -11.40 11.34
C HIS A 21 20.81 -12.48 12.30
N GLN A 22 19.94 -13.12 13.08
CA GLN A 22 20.27 -14.26 13.95
C GLN A 22 19.80 -15.57 13.33
N GLU A 23 20.36 -16.70 13.75
CA GLU A 23 19.97 -18.03 13.28
C GLU A 23 18.59 -18.45 13.85
N PRO A 24 17.54 -18.58 13.02
CA PRO A 24 16.23 -19.06 13.47
C PRO A 24 16.21 -20.59 13.57
N ASP A 25 15.17 -21.14 14.20
CA ASP A 25 14.93 -22.59 14.26
C ASP A 25 14.66 -23.22 12.87
N ARG A 26 14.16 -22.43 11.92
CA ARG A 26 14.12 -22.72 10.47
C ARG A 26 13.90 -21.43 9.67
N VAL A 27 14.12 -21.50 8.35
CA VAL A 27 13.80 -20.40 7.43
C VAL A 27 12.28 -20.11 7.45
N PRO A 28 11.82 -18.89 7.78
CA PRO A 28 10.40 -18.54 7.75
C PRO A 28 9.89 -18.39 6.31
N VAL A 29 8.64 -18.79 6.08
CA VAL A 29 7.94 -18.60 4.79
C VAL A 29 6.94 -17.45 4.89
N LEU A 30 7.18 -16.38 4.13
CA LEU A 30 6.25 -15.26 3.99
C LEU A 30 5.34 -15.46 2.78
N ALA A 31 4.02 -15.50 3.00
CA ALA A 31 3.05 -15.54 1.92
C ALA A 31 2.82 -14.13 1.34
N MET A 32 3.13 -13.94 0.06
CA MET A 32 2.80 -12.72 -0.70
C MET A 32 1.65 -13.00 -1.65
N PHE A 33 0.46 -13.23 -1.10
CA PHE A 33 -0.70 -13.65 -1.90
C PHE A 33 -1.39 -12.46 -2.58
N GLU A 34 -1.53 -11.30 -1.93
CA GLU A 34 -2.20 -10.13 -2.51
C GLU A 34 -3.56 -10.49 -3.17
N THR A 35 -3.82 -10.02 -4.40
CA THR A 35 -5.07 -10.29 -5.12
C THR A 35 -5.24 -11.76 -5.54
N TRP A 36 -4.17 -12.57 -5.49
CA TRP A 36 -4.25 -14.00 -5.84
C TRP A 36 -5.20 -14.76 -4.90
N CYS A 37 -5.35 -14.34 -3.64
CA CYS A 37 -6.36 -14.88 -2.71
C CYS A 37 -7.77 -14.92 -3.31
N ILE A 38 -8.13 -13.89 -4.08
CA ILE A 38 -9.46 -13.74 -4.70
C ILE A 38 -9.67 -14.82 -5.75
N GLY A 39 -8.68 -15.01 -6.63
CA GLY A 39 -8.69 -16.08 -7.62
C GLY A 39 -8.65 -17.48 -7.01
N TYR A 40 -7.85 -17.67 -5.96
CA TYR A 40 -7.75 -18.95 -5.24
C TYR A 40 -9.09 -19.37 -4.62
N ALA A 41 -9.87 -18.41 -4.13
CA ALA A 41 -11.21 -18.64 -3.59
C ALA A 41 -12.31 -18.73 -4.67
N ASN A 42 -11.95 -18.64 -5.96
CA ASN A 42 -12.90 -18.55 -7.09
C ASN A 42 -13.88 -17.37 -6.97
N GLY A 43 -13.45 -16.28 -6.33
CA GLY A 43 -14.23 -15.06 -6.15
C GLY A 43 -13.89 -13.98 -7.16
N THR A 44 -14.48 -12.80 -6.95
CA THR A 44 -14.20 -11.58 -7.70
C THR A 44 -14.12 -10.34 -6.78
N ILE A 45 -13.42 -9.30 -7.24
CA ILE A 45 -13.35 -8.01 -6.55
C ILE A 45 -14.75 -7.39 -6.43
N ARG A 46 -15.58 -7.51 -7.49
CA ARG A 46 -16.95 -7.01 -7.48
C ARG A 46 -17.78 -7.60 -6.34
N GLU A 47 -17.65 -8.89 -6.10
CA GLU A 47 -18.34 -9.55 -5.00
C GLU A 47 -17.90 -9.03 -3.64
N MET A 48 -16.61 -8.72 -3.45
CA MET A 48 -16.11 -8.08 -2.22
C MET A 48 -16.64 -6.66 -2.05
N GLU A 49 -16.89 -5.93 -3.15
CA GLU A 49 -17.48 -4.60 -3.10
C GLU A 49 -18.98 -4.61 -2.76
N GLU A 50 -19.69 -5.66 -3.19
CA GLU A 50 -21.11 -5.91 -2.89
C GLU A 50 -21.30 -6.47 -1.47
N ASP A 51 -20.40 -7.35 -1.02
CA ASP A 51 -20.37 -7.94 0.32
C ASP A 51 -18.93 -8.01 0.88
N TYR A 52 -18.63 -7.11 1.82
CA TYR A 52 -17.30 -7.00 2.40
C TYR A 52 -16.87 -8.23 3.20
N GLU A 53 -17.81 -9.06 3.68
CA GLU A 53 -17.48 -10.28 4.43
C GLU A 53 -16.69 -11.27 3.57
N LYS A 54 -16.90 -11.25 2.24
CA LYS A 54 -16.16 -12.09 1.29
C LYS A 54 -14.67 -11.81 1.30
N GLU A 55 -14.23 -10.61 1.69
CA GLU A 55 -12.82 -10.32 1.86
C GLU A 55 -12.17 -11.22 2.91
N ILE A 56 -12.88 -11.50 4.02
CA ILE A 56 -12.38 -12.41 5.05
C ILE A 56 -12.31 -13.84 4.51
N GLU A 57 -13.35 -14.28 3.82
CA GLU A 57 -13.41 -15.60 3.19
C GLU A 57 -12.22 -15.80 2.24
N TYR A 58 -12.04 -14.88 1.29
CA TYR A 58 -11.03 -15.02 0.23
C TYR A 58 -9.60 -14.95 0.78
N TYR A 59 -9.34 -14.04 1.72
CA TYR A 59 -7.99 -13.86 2.27
C TYR A 59 -7.62 -14.86 3.38
N THR A 60 -8.56 -15.70 3.83
CA THR A 60 -8.25 -16.82 4.74
C THR A 60 -8.13 -18.15 4.02
N ARG A 61 -8.81 -18.31 2.88
CA ARG A 61 -8.90 -19.57 2.13
C ARG A 61 -7.55 -20.21 1.80
N PRO A 62 -6.52 -19.49 1.30
CA PRO A 62 -5.22 -20.11 1.03
C PRO A 62 -4.58 -20.79 2.25
N PHE A 63 -4.81 -20.28 3.47
CA PHE A 63 -4.19 -20.83 4.68
C PHE A 63 -4.84 -22.13 5.17
N ASP A 64 -5.94 -22.56 4.55
CA ASP A 64 -6.48 -23.91 4.76
C ASP A 64 -5.60 -24.98 4.08
N ASP A 65 -4.95 -24.63 2.96
CA ASP A 65 -4.27 -25.58 2.08
C ASP A 65 -2.75 -25.35 1.98
N ILE A 66 -2.30 -24.09 2.15
CA ILE A 66 -0.93 -23.67 1.92
C ILE A 66 -0.28 -23.25 3.24
N TYR A 67 0.86 -23.86 3.52
CA TYR A 67 1.67 -23.53 4.66
C TYR A 67 2.34 -22.14 4.50
N ALA A 68 2.27 -21.33 5.55
CA ALA A 68 3.05 -20.11 5.70
C ALA A 68 3.40 -19.87 7.18
N ASP A 69 4.47 -19.12 7.44
CA ASP A 69 4.81 -18.58 8.77
C ASP A 69 4.22 -17.18 8.99
N ALA A 70 3.97 -16.43 7.92
CA ALA A 70 3.41 -15.08 7.94
C ALA A 70 2.72 -14.76 6.60
N THR A 71 2.00 -13.64 6.56
CA THR A 71 1.44 -13.07 5.32
C THR A 71 1.85 -11.62 5.14
N PHE A 72 2.09 -11.21 3.90
CA PHE A 72 2.32 -9.82 3.54
C PHE A 72 0.96 -9.11 3.46
N GLY A 73 0.62 -8.38 4.53
CA GLY A 73 -0.67 -7.68 4.64
C GLY A 73 -1.86 -8.58 4.97
N ALA A 74 -3.00 -7.94 5.20
CA ALA A 74 -4.27 -8.60 5.50
C ALA A 74 -5.41 -7.89 4.76
N GLY A 75 -5.87 -8.51 3.67
CA GLY A 75 -6.91 -7.96 2.79
C GLY A 75 -6.35 -7.13 1.64
N LEU A 76 -7.25 -6.60 0.83
CA LEU A 76 -6.96 -5.74 -0.31
C LEU A 76 -6.77 -4.30 0.17
N VAL A 77 -5.54 -3.78 0.05
CA VAL A 77 -5.19 -2.41 0.48
C VAL A 77 -5.46 -1.38 -0.61
N ALA A 78 -5.00 -1.63 -1.83
CA ALA A 78 -5.23 -0.75 -2.98
C ALA A 78 -6.52 -1.18 -3.71
N ASP A 79 -7.69 -0.89 -3.12
CA ASP A 79 -8.96 -1.27 -3.74
C ASP A 79 -9.41 -0.32 -4.86
N THR A 80 -10.10 -0.88 -5.85
CA THR A 80 -10.61 -0.17 -7.02
C THR A 80 -11.74 0.79 -6.65
N LYS A 81 -12.50 0.49 -5.60
CA LYS A 81 -13.60 1.33 -5.14
C LYS A 81 -13.14 2.70 -4.69
N SER A 82 -12.01 2.78 -4.01
CA SER A 82 -11.37 4.04 -3.59
C SER A 82 -10.98 4.86 -4.81
N ALA A 83 -10.40 4.23 -5.84
CA ALA A 83 -10.08 4.89 -7.09
C ALA A 83 -11.33 5.42 -7.81
N GLU A 84 -12.41 4.64 -7.87
CA GLU A 84 -13.71 5.08 -8.43
C GLU A 84 -14.28 6.29 -7.69
N ILE A 85 -14.32 6.25 -6.35
CA ILE A 85 -14.83 7.36 -5.52
C ILE A 85 -14.02 8.63 -5.80
N LEU A 86 -12.70 8.51 -5.85
CA LEU A 86 -11.78 9.63 -6.11
C LEU A 86 -11.78 10.10 -7.57
N GLY A 87 -12.39 9.34 -8.49
CA GLY A 87 -12.29 9.62 -9.92
C GLY A 87 -10.87 9.43 -10.46
N SER A 88 -10.10 8.52 -9.85
CA SER A 88 -8.75 8.17 -10.28
C SER A 88 -8.79 6.98 -11.24
N THR A 89 -7.90 6.99 -12.23
CA THR A 89 -7.69 5.87 -13.16
C THR A 89 -6.44 5.03 -12.83
N ALA A 90 -5.78 5.34 -11.71
CA ALA A 90 -4.52 4.72 -11.32
C ALA A 90 -4.68 3.24 -10.95
N HIS A 91 -5.81 2.83 -10.35
CA HIS A 91 -6.10 1.43 -10.02
C HIS A 91 -7.41 1.00 -10.66
N PHE A 92 -7.44 -0.20 -11.24
CA PHE A 92 -8.62 -0.76 -11.89
C PHE A 92 -8.63 -2.29 -11.83
N THR A 93 -9.82 -2.88 -11.93
CA THR A 93 -9.99 -4.34 -11.96
C THR A 93 -9.71 -4.84 -13.38
N SER A 94 -8.83 -5.84 -13.48
CA SER A 94 -8.51 -6.54 -14.73
C SER A 94 -9.73 -7.27 -15.29
N SER A 95 -9.66 -7.70 -16.55
CA SER A 95 -10.76 -8.42 -17.21
C SER A 95 -11.11 -9.76 -16.56
N ASP A 96 -10.21 -10.32 -15.76
CA ASP A 96 -10.46 -11.54 -14.97
C ASP A 96 -11.40 -11.30 -13.76
N GLY A 97 -11.66 -10.05 -13.39
CA GLY A 97 -12.46 -9.69 -12.23
C GLY A 97 -11.78 -9.92 -10.87
N GLN A 98 -10.53 -10.35 -10.86
CA GLN A 98 -9.80 -10.86 -9.68
C GLN A 98 -8.55 -10.03 -9.37
N THR A 99 -7.90 -9.49 -10.39
CA THR A 99 -6.64 -8.78 -10.26
C THR A 99 -6.87 -7.27 -10.23
N VAL A 100 -6.37 -6.60 -9.21
CA VAL A 100 -6.22 -5.13 -9.25
C VAL A 100 -4.92 -4.81 -9.99
N GLN A 101 -5.03 -4.02 -11.04
CA GLN A 101 -3.88 -3.51 -11.78
C GLN A 101 -3.66 -2.03 -11.48
N HIS A 102 -2.40 -1.63 -11.57
CA HIS A 102 -1.99 -0.24 -11.53
C HIS A 102 -1.64 0.26 -12.94
N LYS A 103 -2.19 1.41 -13.31
CA LYS A 103 -1.78 2.15 -14.49
C LYS A 103 -0.76 3.20 -14.08
N GLU A 104 0.38 3.22 -14.75
CA GLU A 104 1.36 4.30 -14.60
C GLU A 104 0.70 5.68 -14.75
N THR A 105 0.98 6.57 -13.80
CA THR A 105 0.52 7.96 -13.83
C THR A 105 1.70 8.91 -13.97
N CYS A 106 1.74 9.64 -15.09
CA CYS A 106 2.66 10.75 -15.33
C CYS A 106 1.90 12.04 -15.01
N LEU A 107 2.10 12.59 -13.81
CA LEU A 107 1.35 13.74 -13.30
C LEU A 107 2.14 15.06 -13.34
N MET A 108 3.44 15.01 -13.58
CA MET A 108 4.37 16.15 -13.55
C MET A 108 5.11 16.27 -14.89
N GLU A 109 5.20 17.49 -15.42
CA GLU A 109 5.96 17.83 -16.62
C GLU A 109 7.42 18.19 -16.30
N ASP A 110 8.29 18.23 -17.32
CA ASP A 110 9.75 18.31 -17.12
C ASP A 110 10.22 19.70 -16.71
N ASP A 111 9.45 20.73 -17.02
CA ASP A 111 9.68 22.12 -16.63
C ASP A 111 9.11 22.47 -15.25
N GLU A 112 8.46 21.54 -14.56
CA GLU A 112 7.80 21.79 -13.26
C GLU A 112 8.70 21.52 -12.04
N TYR A 113 9.95 21.07 -12.22
CA TYR A 113 10.90 20.86 -11.14
C TYR A 113 11.12 22.11 -10.25
N PRO A 114 11.29 23.34 -10.79
CA PRO A 114 11.45 24.53 -9.96
C PRO A 114 10.25 24.80 -9.05
N GLU A 115 9.03 24.50 -9.50
CA GLU A 115 7.81 24.65 -8.70
C GLU A 115 7.73 23.57 -7.62
N LEU A 116 8.05 22.32 -7.98
CA LEU A 116 8.13 21.21 -7.03
C LEU A 116 9.13 21.49 -5.91
N LEU A 117 10.32 21.99 -6.25
CA LEU A 117 11.40 22.24 -5.29
C LEU A 117 11.19 23.51 -4.45
N ALA A 118 10.33 24.43 -4.90
CA ALA A 118 10.00 25.61 -4.12
C ALA A 118 9.13 25.28 -2.90
N ASP A 119 8.16 24.36 -3.08
CA ASP A 119 7.32 23.84 -2.00
C ASP A 119 6.77 22.46 -2.40
N LEU A 120 7.46 21.42 -1.94
CA LEU A 120 7.17 20.03 -2.26
C LEU A 120 5.76 19.62 -1.82
N GLU A 121 5.36 20.02 -0.62
CA GLU A 121 4.09 19.66 -0.01
C GLU A 121 2.94 20.34 -0.76
N ALA A 122 3.03 21.66 -0.95
CA ALA A 122 2.02 22.42 -1.67
C ALA A 122 1.88 21.94 -3.11
N TYR A 123 2.98 21.68 -3.83
CA TYR A 123 2.94 21.17 -5.19
C TYR A 123 2.27 19.78 -5.24
N THR A 124 2.62 18.89 -4.32
CA THR A 124 2.06 17.53 -4.26
C THR A 124 0.56 17.54 -4.01
N TYR A 125 0.11 18.22 -2.94
CA TYR A 125 -1.30 18.19 -2.53
C TYR A 125 -2.19 19.08 -3.40
N ASN A 126 -1.72 20.26 -3.80
CA ASN A 126 -2.56 21.20 -4.54
C ASN A 126 -2.47 21.00 -6.06
N LYS A 127 -1.50 20.22 -6.57
CA LYS A 127 -1.36 19.95 -8.01
C LYS A 127 -1.48 18.47 -8.33
N LEU A 128 -0.56 17.63 -7.85
CA LEU A 128 -0.50 16.22 -8.27
C LEU A 128 -1.71 15.41 -7.78
N VAL A 129 -2.09 15.59 -6.51
CA VAL A 129 -3.28 14.91 -5.95
C VAL A 129 -4.55 15.33 -6.70
N LEU A 130 -4.70 16.59 -7.07
CA LEU A 130 -5.86 17.07 -7.83
C LEU A 130 -5.84 16.59 -9.29
N ARG A 131 -4.67 16.50 -9.93
CA ARG A 131 -4.50 15.88 -11.27
C ARG A 131 -4.88 14.40 -11.25
N LYS A 132 -4.51 13.68 -10.19
CA LYS A 132 -4.79 12.24 -10.05
C LYS A 132 -6.25 11.92 -9.74
N ASN A 133 -6.91 12.77 -8.97
CA ASN A 133 -8.22 12.51 -8.37
C ASN A 133 -9.24 13.54 -8.84
N ALA A 134 -9.86 13.30 -10.01
CA ALA A 134 -10.73 14.27 -10.66
C ALA A 134 -11.95 14.69 -9.79
N ASN A 135 -12.40 13.82 -8.86
CA ASN A 135 -13.53 14.15 -7.97
C ASN A 135 -13.14 15.01 -6.76
N LEU A 136 -11.84 15.26 -6.55
CA LEU A 136 -11.35 16.20 -5.54
C LEU A 136 -10.97 17.56 -6.13
N ASN A 137 -11.08 17.73 -7.45
CA ASN A 137 -10.81 18.99 -8.15
C ASN A 137 -12.12 19.65 -8.64
N LYS A 138 -13.12 19.73 -7.75
CA LYS A 138 -14.45 20.30 -8.00
C LYS A 138 -14.79 21.40 -6.97
N THR A 139 -16.06 21.76 -6.82
CA THR A 139 -16.45 22.73 -5.78
C THR A 139 -16.21 22.15 -4.37
N PRO A 140 -16.04 23.00 -3.34
CA PRO A 140 -15.85 22.54 -1.97
C PRO A 140 -16.93 21.56 -1.49
N GLU A 141 -18.19 21.77 -1.88
CA GLU A 141 -19.31 20.90 -1.53
C GLU A 141 -19.19 19.52 -2.20
N GLU A 142 -18.80 19.48 -3.47
CA GLU A 142 -18.59 18.23 -4.21
C GLU A 142 -17.39 17.44 -3.67
N ASN A 143 -16.30 18.16 -3.34
CA ASN A 143 -15.11 17.55 -2.75
C ASN A 143 -15.43 16.98 -1.35
N TYR A 144 -16.21 17.71 -0.55
CA TYR A 144 -16.66 17.23 0.77
C TYR A 144 -17.48 15.94 0.66
N GLU A 145 -18.46 15.88 -0.25
CA GLU A 145 -19.26 14.66 -0.43
C GLU A 145 -18.42 13.49 -0.99
N THR A 146 -17.41 13.76 -1.82
CA THR A 146 -16.45 12.75 -2.27
C THR A 146 -15.64 12.19 -1.10
N MET A 147 -15.06 13.06 -0.27
CA MET A 147 -14.30 12.65 0.92
C MET A 147 -15.16 11.87 1.90
N LYS A 148 -16.41 12.30 2.13
CA LYS A 148 -17.36 11.59 2.99
C LYS A 148 -17.65 10.17 2.50
N LYS A 149 -17.86 9.96 1.20
CA LYS A 149 -18.03 8.62 0.61
C LYS A 149 -16.79 7.76 0.83
N LEU A 150 -15.60 8.33 0.61
CA LEU A 150 -14.32 7.64 0.82
C LEU A 150 -14.16 7.22 2.28
N PHE A 151 -14.45 8.10 3.24
CA PHE A 151 -14.35 7.77 4.67
C PHE A 151 -15.36 6.69 5.09
N VAL A 152 -16.57 6.69 4.56
CA VAL A 152 -17.56 5.63 4.83
C VAL A 152 -17.05 4.28 4.30
N HIS A 153 -16.48 4.25 3.10
CA HIS A 153 -15.84 3.07 2.51
C HIS A 153 -14.67 2.57 3.37
N TRP A 154 -13.72 3.45 3.69
CA TRP A 154 -12.56 3.12 4.52
C TRP A 154 -12.92 2.66 5.93
N LYS A 155 -13.98 3.22 6.54
CA LYS A 155 -14.46 2.75 7.84
C LYS A 155 -14.89 1.28 7.79
N LYS A 156 -15.64 0.88 6.76
CA LYS A 156 -16.05 -0.52 6.56
C LYS A 156 -14.85 -1.43 6.33
N LYS A 157 -13.91 -1.02 5.46
CA LYS A 157 -12.67 -1.74 5.20
C LYS A 157 -11.84 -1.93 6.48
N ALA A 158 -11.70 -0.88 7.29
CA ALA A 158 -10.94 -0.93 8.54
C ALA A 158 -11.52 -1.96 9.53
N GLU A 159 -12.85 -2.03 9.65
CA GLU A 159 -13.55 -3.02 10.48
C GLU A 159 -13.28 -4.45 9.99
N ILE A 160 -13.41 -4.67 8.68
CA ILE A 160 -13.20 -5.98 8.04
C ILE A 160 -11.75 -6.43 8.16
N HIS A 161 -10.81 -5.53 7.91
CA HIS A 161 -9.38 -5.79 8.07
C HIS A 161 -9.01 -6.09 9.52
N ALA A 162 -9.63 -5.42 10.50
CA ALA A 162 -9.41 -5.73 11.92
C ALA A 162 -9.85 -7.16 12.26
N ARG A 163 -11.05 -7.56 11.82
CA ARG A 163 -11.58 -8.91 12.00
C ARG A 163 -10.75 -9.97 11.25
N LEU A 164 -10.32 -9.67 10.02
CA LEU A 164 -9.44 -10.55 9.26
C LEU A 164 -8.12 -10.80 10.01
N ARG A 165 -7.48 -9.76 10.55
CA ARG A 165 -6.25 -9.91 11.35
C ARG A 165 -6.47 -10.77 12.59
N GLU A 166 -7.60 -10.61 13.28
CA GLU A 166 -7.97 -11.44 14.42
C GLU A 166 -8.15 -12.91 14.01
N ILE A 167 -8.84 -13.18 12.90
CA ILE A 167 -9.04 -14.54 12.40
C ILE A 167 -7.71 -15.19 11.97
N LEU A 168 -6.85 -14.45 11.26
CA LEU A 168 -5.51 -14.92 10.89
C LEU A 168 -4.71 -15.31 12.13
N LYS A 169 -4.77 -14.50 13.20
CA LYS A 169 -4.13 -14.78 14.48
C LYS A 169 -4.73 -16.00 15.18
N GLU A 170 -6.02 -15.99 15.49
CA GLU A 170 -6.65 -16.97 16.39
C GLU A 170 -6.86 -18.33 15.70
N LYS A 171 -7.29 -18.36 14.43
CA LYS A 171 -7.58 -19.61 13.70
C LYS A 171 -6.33 -20.18 13.04
N TYR A 172 -5.56 -19.32 12.36
CA TYR A 172 -4.44 -19.77 11.53
C TYR A 172 -3.08 -19.65 12.22
N GLY A 173 -2.97 -18.85 13.28
CA GLY A 173 -1.68 -18.53 13.90
C GLY A 173 -0.76 -17.74 12.98
N ILE A 174 -1.31 -16.99 12.02
CA ILE A 174 -0.58 -16.29 10.96
C ILE A 174 -0.47 -14.81 11.31
N PRO A 175 0.75 -14.29 11.58
CA PRO A 175 1.00 -12.86 11.70
C PRO A 175 1.02 -12.16 10.32
N PRO A 176 0.23 -11.10 10.14
CA PRO A 176 0.41 -10.17 9.03
C PRO A 176 1.65 -9.29 9.26
N MET A 177 2.57 -9.28 8.31
CA MET A 177 3.84 -8.55 8.33
C MET A 177 3.76 -7.25 7.52
N PHE A 178 2.76 -6.42 7.81
CA PHE A 178 2.59 -5.12 7.16
C PHE A 178 2.38 -4.03 8.21
N GLY A 179 3.25 -3.02 8.17
CA GLY A 179 3.22 -1.86 9.07
C GLY A 179 3.18 -0.56 8.27
N ASN A 180 3.74 0.50 8.82
CA ASN A 180 3.94 1.74 8.08
C ASN A 180 4.95 1.49 6.95
N THR A 181 4.65 2.02 5.78
CA THR A 181 5.54 1.94 4.62
C THR A 181 5.90 3.34 4.18
N VAL A 182 7.17 3.54 3.88
CA VAL A 182 7.63 4.67 3.08
C VAL A 182 8.13 4.12 1.77
N ARG A 183 7.81 4.86 0.71
CA ARG A 183 8.29 4.52 -0.62
C ARG A 183 9.65 5.16 -0.84
N PRO A 184 10.60 4.47 -1.48
CA PRO A 184 11.85 5.11 -1.88
C PRO A 184 11.56 6.41 -2.67
N PRO A 185 12.32 7.49 -2.42
CA PRO A 185 12.05 8.79 -3.05
C PRO A 185 12.08 8.74 -4.58
N LEU A 186 13.05 8.03 -5.16
CA LEU A 186 13.14 7.87 -6.60
C LEU A 186 11.94 7.08 -7.16
N ASP A 187 11.50 6.03 -6.47
CA ASP A 187 10.31 5.24 -6.85
C ASP A 187 9.04 6.11 -6.79
N THR A 188 8.96 7.06 -5.86
CA THR A 188 7.85 8.02 -5.80
C THR A 188 7.80 8.88 -7.06
N ILE A 189 8.96 9.31 -7.57
CA ILE A 189 9.03 10.07 -8.82
C ILE A 189 8.63 9.20 -10.02
N PHE A 190 9.13 7.96 -10.07
CA PHE A 190 8.76 6.98 -11.09
C PHE A 190 7.25 6.68 -11.12
N ASP A 191 6.65 6.38 -9.97
CA ASP A 191 5.29 5.86 -9.90
C ASP A 191 4.22 6.96 -9.96
N PHE A 192 4.51 8.14 -9.40
CA PHE A 192 3.47 9.14 -9.12
C PHE A 192 3.72 10.52 -9.72
N TYR A 193 4.93 10.84 -10.19
CA TYR A 193 5.26 12.18 -10.66
C TYR A 193 5.56 12.14 -12.16
N ARG A 194 6.71 11.61 -12.55
CA ARG A 194 7.27 11.72 -13.90
C ARG A 194 7.03 10.49 -14.78
N GLY A 195 6.69 9.35 -14.19
CA GLY A 195 6.61 8.09 -14.92
C GLY A 195 8.00 7.52 -15.26
N PHE A 196 8.04 6.25 -15.65
CA PHE A 196 9.23 5.55 -16.14
C PHE A 196 9.91 6.30 -17.28
N LYS A 197 9.12 6.75 -18.26
CA LYS A 197 9.69 7.48 -19.40
C LYS A 197 10.28 8.83 -18.98
N GLY A 198 9.55 9.63 -18.21
CA GLY A 198 10.00 10.96 -17.77
C GLY A 198 11.26 10.85 -16.92
N THR A 199 11.19 10.08 -15.82
CA THR A 199 12.32 9.91 -14.90
C THR A 199 13.56 9.39 -15.61
N SER A 200 13.43 8.39 -16.50
CA SER A 200 14.57 7.85 -17.26
C SER A 200 15.25 8.89 -18.16
N MET A 201 14.49 9.85 -18.68
CA MET A 201 15.03 10.97 -19.46
C MET A 201 15.68 12.01 -18.55
N ASP A 202 15.07 12.31 -17.41
CA ASP A 202 15.53 13.31 -16.45
C ASP A 202 16.86 12.91 -15.81
N MET A 203 17.11 11.60 -15.58
CA MET A 203 18.41 11.08 -15.14
C MET A 203 19.58 11.53 -16.03
N ARG A 204 19.34 11.86 -17.31
CA ARG A 204 20.37 12.36 -18.23
C ARG A 204 20.26 13.85 -18.50
N ARG A 205 19.04 14.40 -18.57
CA ARG A 205 18.78 15.77 -19.05
C ARG A 205 18.62 16.79 -17.93
N GLN A 206 18.15 16.33 -16.77
CA GLN A 206 17.79 17.16 -15.63
C GLN A 206 18.31 16.53 -14.33
N LYS A 207 19.51 15.97 -14.38
CA LYS A 207 20.08 15.17 -13.29
C LYS A 207 20.06 15.92 -11.95
N ASP A 208 20.52 17.16 -11.96
CA ASP A 208 20.61 17.97 -10.74
C ASP A 208 19.22 18.27 -10.14
N ASN A 209 18.21 18.53 -10.98
CA ASN A 209 16.84 18.72 -10.54
C ASN A 209 16.23 17.42 -9.97
N LEU A 210 16.51 16.29 -10.61
CA LEU A 210 16.05 14.97 -10.14
C LEU A 210 16.70 14.61 -8.80
N GLU A 211 18.00 14.83 -8.63
CA GLU A 211 18.72 14.61 -7.37
C GLU A 211 18.14 15.50 -6.26
N ALA A 212 17.95 16.79 -6.52
CA ALA A 212 17.35 17.70 -5.55
C ALA A 212 15.92 17.27 -5.14
N ALA A 213 15.12 16.77 -6.09
CA ALA A 213 13.77 16.29 -5.79
C ALA A 213 13.79 15.00 -4.96
N VAL A 214 14.72 14.10 -5.24
CA VAL A 214 14.95 12.87 -4.46
C VAL A 214 15.34 13.22 -3.02
N ASP A 215 16.24 14.19 -2.82
CA ASP A 215 16.67 14.62 -1.49
C ASP A 215 15.52 15.28 -0.71
N ALA A 216 14.74 16.15 -1.34
CA ALA A 216 13.57 16.78 -0.72
C ALA A 216 12.50 15.74 -0.32
N LEU A 217 12.23 14.77 -1.19
CA LEU A 217 11.30 13.67 -0.91
C LEU A 217 11.82 12.75 0.20
N LEU A 218 13.14 12.53 0.29
CA LEU A 218 13.75 11.76 1.37
C LEU A 218 13.55 12.45 2.71
N GLU A 219 13.80 13.75 2.79
CA GLU A 219 13.59 14.55 4.00
C GLU A 219 12.14 14.45 4.47
N MET A 220 11.18 14.75 3.59
CA MET A 220 9.75 14.60 3.89
C MET A 220 9.38 13.17 4.34
N SER A 221 9.95 12.16 3.70
CA SER A 221 9.68 10.75 4.04
C SER A 221 10.22 10.37 5.41
N CYS A 222 11.41 10.86 5.77
CA CYS A 222 11.99 10.68 7.09
C CYS A 222 11.16 11.37 8.17
N GLU A 223 10.71 12.60 7.93
CA GLU A 223 9.83 13.35 8.83
C GLU A 223 8.50 12.62 9.07
N LEU A 224 7.84 12.14 8.01
CA LEU A 224 6.58 11.38 8.09
C LEU A 224 6.72 10.09 8.90
N MET A 225 7.90 9.45 8.85
CA MET A 225 8.19 8.25 9.64
C MET A 225 8.68 8.56 11.06
N GLY A 226 8.87 9.83 11.41
CA GLY A 226 9.52 10.22 12.65
C GLY A 226 10.97 9.73 12.74
N ILE A 227 11.61 9.43 11.60
CA ILE A 227 13.03 9.10 11.52
C ILE A 227 13.78 10.43 11.50
N LYS A 228 14.49 10.71 12.58
CA LYS A 228 15.30 11.92 12.71
C LYS A 228 16.76 11.59 12.41
N PRO A 229 17.61 12.58 12.11
CA PRO A 229 19.04 12.36 11.90
C PRO A 229 19.72 11.61 13.06
N GLU A 230 19.23 11.77 14.29
CA GLU A 230 19.69 11.08 15.49
C GLU A 230 19.14 9.66 15.69
N THR A 231 18.25 9.16 14.81
CA THR A 231 17.68 7.82 14.92
C THR A 231 18.76 6.76 14.64
N THR A 232 19.27 6.12 15.69
CA THR A 232 20.32 5.07 15.60
C THR A 232 19.78 3.65 15.56
N SER A 233 18.46 3.46 15.71
CA SER A 233 17.79 2.17 15.67
C SER A 233 16.37 2.32 15.14
N VAL A 234 15.86 1.29 14.47
CA VAL A 234 14.44 1.24 14.06
C VAL A 234 13.57 1.35 15.33
N PRO A 235 12.59 2.28 15.39
CA PRO A 235 11.64 2.33 16.50
C PRO A 235 10.95 0.97 16.65
N VAL A 236 10.94 0.43 17.87
CA VAL A 236 10.31 -0.86 18.20
C VAL A 236 8.80 -0.70 18.33
#